data_AF-A0A4Q0B0G0-F1
#
_entry.id   AF-A0A4Q0B0G0-F1
#
_cell.length_a   1.000
_cell.length_b   1.000
_cell.length_c   1.000
_cell.angle_alpha   90.00
_cell.angle_beta   90.00
_cell.angle_gamma   90.00
#
_symmetry.space_group_name_H-M   'P 1'
#
loop_
_entity.id
_entity.type
_entity.pdbx_description
1 polymer ?
#
loop_
_entity_poly.entity_id
_entity_poly.type
_entity_poly.pdbx_seq_one_letter_code
_entity_poly.pdbx_strand_id
1 'polypeptide(L)' 'MASISNCFVSGTFNGLTFYVVNGRQLVRTKTSINKQRFLSYPAFARLRQYSEWLKLASPIASKLYRQLLP' A
#
# COMPACT_ATOMS: atom_id res chain seq x y z
N MET A 1 7.14 15.66 -34.87
CA MET A 1 7.26 14.46 -34.01
C MET A 1 6.74 14.83 -32.63
N ALA A 2 5.56 14.33 -32.24
CA ALA A 2 5.04 14.59 -30.90
C ALA A 2 5.90 13.80 -29.90
N SER A 3 6.72 14.51 -29.13
CA SER A 3 7.37 13.97 -27.95
C SER A 3 6.28 13.72 -26.92
N ILE A 4 5.77 12.49 -26.85
CA ILE A 4 4.93 12.07 -25.73
C ILE A 4 5.84 12.12 -24.51
N SER A 5 5.69 13.16 -23.69
CA SER A 5 6.27 13.16 -22.35
C SER A 5 5.75 11.90 -21.66
N ASN A 6 6.65 11.06 -21.16
CA ASN A 6 6.27 9.86 -20.41
C ASN A 6 5.60 10.32 -19.10
N CYS A 7 4.32 10.64 -19.20
CA CYS A 7 3.50 11.08 -18.09
C CYS A 7 3.19 9.82 -17.28
N PHE A 8 3.88 9.66 -16.15
CA PHE A 8 3.61 8.54 -15.26
C PHE A 8 2.20 8.66 -14.71
N VAL A 9 1.34 7.73 -15.14
CA VAL A 9 -0.01 7.61 -14.58
C VAL A 9 0.12 6.97 -13.19
N SER A 10 -0.39 7.66 -12.19
CA SER A 10 -0.46 7.17 -10.81
C SER A 10 -1.91 7.22 -10.32
N GLY A 11 -2.26 6.28 -9.44
CA GLY A 11 -3.60 6.20 -8.87
C GLY A 11 -4.37 4.96 -9.29
N THR A 12 -5.63 4.88 -8.86
CA THR A 12 -6.50 3.73 -9.14
C THR A 12 -7.70 4.16 -9.96
N PHE A 13 -7.83 3.62 -11.17
CA PHE A 13 -8.91 3.92 -12.10
C PHE A 13 -9.55 2.60 -12.55
N ASN A 14 -10.88 2.48 -12.48
CA ASN A 14 -11.62 1.27 -12.91
C ASN A 14 -11.06 -0.05 -12.38
N GLY A 15 -10.56 -0.06 -11.14
CA GLY A 15 -9.98 -1.26 -10.52
C GLY A 15 -8.57 -1.61 -11.01
N LEU A 16 -7.90 -0.72 -11.75
CA LEU A 16 -6.49 -0.82 -12.10
C LEU A 16 -5.71 0.21 -11.28
N THR A 17 -4.74 -0.24 -10.49
CA THR A 17 -3.84 0.64 -9.74
C THR A 17 -2.52 0.76 -10.49
N PHE A 18 -2.16 1.98 -10.88
CA PHE A 18 -0.91 2.34 -11.53
C PHE A 18 0.07 2.93 -10.52
N TYR A 19 1.31 2.44 -10.52
CA TYR A 19 2.36 2.84 -9.59
C TYR A 19 3.74 2.66 -10.22
N VAL A 20 4.76 3.33 -9.69
CA VAL A 20 6.15 3.23 -10.20
C VAL A 20 7.01 2.54 -9.14
N VAL A 21 7.78 1.54 -9.57
CA VAL A 21 8.80 0.87 -8.74
C VAL A 21 10.10 0.85 -9.53
N ASN A 22 11.19 1.33 -8.93
CA ASN A 22 12.52 1.36 -9.56
C ASN A 22 12.52 2.01 -10.96
N GLY A 23 11.80 3.12 -11.13
CA GLY A 23 11.68 3.85 -12.40
C GLY A 23 10.84 3.14 -13.48
N ARG A 24 10.23 1.99 -13.17
CA ARG A 24 9.33 1.26 -14.08
C ARG A 24 7.88 1.47 -13.66
N GLN A 25 7.03 1.78 -14.63
CA GLN A 25 5.59 1.86 -14.41
C GLN A 25 5.00 0.45 -14.40
N LEU A 26 4.26 0.15 -13.34
CA LEU A 26 3.57 -1.12 -13.13
C LEU A 26 2.07 -0.86 -12.96
N VAL A 27 1.27 -1.85 -13.36
CA VAL A 27 -0.17 -1.87 -13.15
C VAL A 27 -0.53 -3.15 -12.41
N ARG A 28 -1.44 -3.04 -11.44
CA ARG A 28 -2.08 -4.20 -10.80
C ARG A 28 -3.59 -4.10 -10.92
N THR A 29 -4.23 -5.24 -11.10
CA THR A 29 -5.68 -5.35 -10.94
C THR A 29 -6.04 -5.32 -9.46
N LYS A 30 -7.18 -4.74 -9.14
CA LYS A 30 -7.77 -4.77 -7.81
C LYS A 30 -8.00 -6.23 -7.45
N THR A 31 -7.24 -6.71 -6.48
CA THR A 31 -7.46 -8.05 -5.92
C THR A 31 -8.87 -8.16 -5.35
N SER A 32 -9.42 -9.38 -5.28
CA SER A 32 -10.76 -9.66 -4.72
C SER A 32 -10.87 -9.42 -3.21
N ILE A 33 -9.84 -8.84 -2.58
CA ILE A 33 -9.87 -8.41 -1.19
C ILE A 33 -10.58 -7.07 -1.09
N ASN A 34 -11.57 -7.00 -0.22
CA ASN A 34 -12.24 -5.75 0.12
C ASN A 34 -12.33 -5.65 1.66
N LYS A 35 -12.69 -4.47 2.16
CA LYS A 35 -12.77 -4.20 3.61
C LYS A 35 -13.68 -5.22 4.31
N GLN A 36 -14.84 -5.50 3.74
CA GLN A 36 -15.81 -6.43 4.31
C GLN A 36 -15.20 -7.83 4.47
N ARG A 37 -14.61 -8.39 3.41
CA ARG A 37 -13.96 -9.70 3.41
C ARG A 37 -12.80 -9.76 4.39
N PHE A 38 -11.97 -8.72 4.45
CA PHE A 38 -10.87 -8.66 5.41
C PHE A 38 -11.37 -8.69 6.87
N LEU A 39 -12.48 -8.00 7.17
CA LEU A 39 -13.03 -7.92 8.52
C LEU A 39 -13.80 -9.19 8.93
N SER A 40 -14.54 -9.81 8.02
CA SER A 40 -15.45 -10.91 8.37
C SER A 40 -14.83 -12.30 8.19
N TYR A 41 -13.91 -12.51 7.24
CA TYR A 41 -13.47 -13.87 6.94
C TYR A 41 -12.44 -14.38 7.98
N PRO A 42 -12.54 -15.65 8.41
CA PRO A 42 -11.65 -16.23 9.42
C PRO A 42 -10.21 -16.38 8.92
N ALA A 43 -10.00 -16.56 7.62
CA ALA A 43 -8.67 -16.64 7.01
C ALA A 43 -7.79 -15.40 7.29
N PHE A 44 -8.41 -14.24 7.56
CA PHE A 44 -7.70 -12.99 7.88
C PHE A 44 -7.54 -12.74 9.38
N ALA A 45 -7.95 -13.65 10.28
CA ALA A 45 -7.91 -13.42 11.73
C ALA A 45 -6.51 -13.05 12.24
N ARG A 46 -5.48 -13.79 11.80
CA ARG A 46 -4.08 -13.51 12.17
C ARG A 46 -3.59 -12.18 11.61
N LEU A 47 -4.01 -11.82 10.39
CA LEU A 47 -3.65 -10.54 9.77
C LEU A 47 -4.28 -9.36 10.52
N ARG A 48 -5.52 -9.50 11.02
CA ARG A 48 -6.17 -8.49 11.88
C ARG A 48 -5.44 -8.34 13.22
N GLN A 49 -5.01 -9.44 13.82
CA GLN A 49 -4.20 -9.40 15.04
C GLN A 49 -2.89 -8.62 14.81
N TYR A 50 -2.18 -8.93 13.71
CA TYR A 50 -0.96 -8.21 13.36
C TYR A 50 -1.21 -6.73 13.06
N SER A 51 -2.35 -6.37 12.45
CA SER A 51 -2.67 -4.96 12.22
C SER A 51 -2.88 -4.19 13.52
N GLU A 52 -3.50 -4.80 14.53
CA GLU A 52 -3.63 -4.17 15.86
C GLU A 52 -2.28 -4.00 16.55
N TRP A 53 -1.40 -5.00 16.47
CA TRP A 53 -0.03 -4.87 16.99
C TRP A 53 0.75 -3.77 16.28
N LEU A 54 0.66 -3.74 14.94
CA LEU A 54 1.34 -2.72 14.14
C LEU A 54 0.82 -1.32 14.46
N LYS A 55 -0.48 -1.16 14.71
CA LYS A 55 -1.08 0.11 15.12
C LYS A 55 -0.46 0.65 16.41
N LEU A 56 -0.11 -0.21 17.36
CA LEU A 56 0.57 0.16 18.60
C LEU A 56 2.07 0.39 18.39
N ALA A 57 2.73 -0.48 17.64
CA ALA A 57 4.18 -0.43 17.44
C ALA A 57 4.63 0.75 16.57
N SER A 58 3.86 1.10 15.53
CA SER A 58 4.22 2.13 14.55
C SER A 58 4.51 3.51 15.16
N PRO A 59 3.66 4.09 16.03
CA PRO A 59 3.96 5.39 16.65
C PRO A 59 5.18 5.33 17.57
N ILE A 60 5.39 4.21 18.29
CA ILE A 60 6.55 4.01 19.16
C ILE A 60 7.83 4.00 18.32
N ALA A 61 7.87 3.17 17.28
CA ALA A 61 9.00 3.09 16.36
C ALA A 61 9.27 4.44 15.69
N SER A 62 8.23 5.11 15.17
CA SER A 62 8.37 6.44 14.55
C SER A 62 8.95 7.49 15.50
N LYS A 63 8.60 7.46 16.78
CA LYS A 63 9.19 8.36 17.78
C LYS A 63 10.67 8.06 17.98
N LEU A 64 11.04 6.78 18.11
CA LEU A 64 12.42 6.35 18.29
C LEU A 64 13.28 6.68 17.06
N TYR A 65 12.82 6.36 15.86
CA TYR A 65 13.54 6.64 14.62
C TYR A 65 13.80 8.13 14.40
N ARG A 66 12.90 9.01 14.85
CA ARG A 66 13.11 10.46 14.78
C ARG A 66 14.16 10.99 15.77
N GLN A 67 14.53 10.20 16.78
CA GLN A 67 15.56 10.55 17.75
C GLN A 67 16.95 10.10 17.31
N LEU A 68 17.02 9.15 16.37
CA LEU A 68 18.29 8.73 15.80
C LEU A 68 18.75 9.79 14.79
N LEU A 69 20.02 10.20 14.91
CA LEU A 69 20.68 11.03 13.90
C LEU A 69 20.82 10.21 12.60
N PRO A 70 20.75 10.87 11.43
CA PRO A 70 20.85 10.20 10.13
C PRO A 70 22.18 9.48 9.91
#